data_AF-A0A0B2WL62-F1
#
_entry.id   AF-A0A0B2WL62-F1
#
_cell.length_a   1.000
_cell.length_b   1.000
_cell.length_c   1.000
_cell.angle_alpha   90.00
_cell.angle_beta   90.00
_cell.angle_gamma   90.00
#
_symmetry.space_group_name_H-M   'P 1'
#
loop_
_entity.id
_entity.type
_entity.pdbx_description
1 polymer ?
#
loop_
_entity_poly.entity_id
_entity_poly.type
_entity_poly.pdbx_seq_one_letter_code
_entity_poly.pdbx_strand_id
1 'polypeptide(L)'
;MDTPSLGQTLNRKDSQATLISLLQLDPYPIDSPSPSTAAEETSFSDVDENTAAHDNHGSSEPAAAGTATSHLGLSSGRSSIYYRAKVTRIQKYSSYATGIFTALHLVNVSLIPAVTQSVAGSETYLLMTRELYQTSVAEPVLVALPVALHVASGLALRLLRRWHNMKRYGGGTPGMHALHAMREALSGKSGESGGRPVRLWPPLSYISISGYALTLFYGAHVFVNRVLPLAVEGNSSNIGLAYVAHGFARHPVMSGLAYVGLLATAGGHMVWGAARWFGMAPSTQGWRGKASVGVDKTTRTRRMRKWLALHGLAVGFAALWAIGGLGVLARGGPADGWVASVYDGLFERVGM
;
A
#
# COMPACT_ATOMS: atom_id res chain seq x y z
N MET A 1 -27.47 -77.90 -20.16
CA MET A 1 -28.37 -77.32 -19.14
C MET A 1 -27.50 -76.83 -18.00
N ASP A 2 -27.72 -75.55 -17.68
CA ASP A 2 -27.62 -74.88 -16.38
C ASP A 2 -26.26 -74.49 -15.76
N THR A 3 -26.07 -73.16 -15.73
CA THR A 3 -25.20 -72.31 -14.87
C THR A 3 -25.64 -72.34 -13.39
N PRO A 4 -24.84 -71.85 -12.40
CA PRO A 4 -24.76 -70.41 -12.03
C PRO A 4 -23.29 -69.95 -11.73
N SER A 5 -22.80 -68.73 -11.98
CA SER A 5 -23.15 -67.32 -11.63
C SER A 5 -22.47 -66.77 -10.35
N LEU A 6 -22.13 -65.48 -10.40
CA LEU A 6 -21.47 -64.56 -9.43
C LEU A 6 -19.92 -64.54 -9.45
N GLY A 7 -19.20 -63.46 -9.80
CA GLY A 7 -19.55 -62.03 -9.84
C GLY A 7 -19.19 -61.34 -8.53
N GLN A 8 -17.89 -61.08 -8.29
CA GLN A 8 -17.43 -60.34 -7.11
C GLN A 8 -16.59 -59.13 -7.53
N THR A 9 -17.27 -57.99 -7.66
CA THR A 9 -16.68 -56.66 -7.77
C THR A 9 -16.15 -56.23 -6.40
N LEU A 10 -14.85 -55.98 -6.28
CA LEU A 10 -14.22 -55.40 -5.08
C LEU A 10 -14.63 -53.93 -4.95
N ASN A 11 -15.71 -53.69 -4.22
CA ASN A 11 -16.18 -52.36 -3.88
C ASN A 11 -15.36 -51.81 -2.70
N ARG A 12 -14.53 -50.81 -3.00
CA ARG A 12 -13.69 -50.04 -2.08
C ARG A 12 -14.57 -49.27 -1.07
N LYS A 13 -14.84 -49.88 0.09
CA LYS A 13 -15.64 -49.27 1.18
C LYS A 13 -14.82 -48.85 2.42
N ASP A 14 -13.50 -48.98 2.41
CA ASP A 14 -12.68 -48.75 3.61
C ASP A 14 -12.27 -47.29 3.87
N SER A 15 -12.65 -46.34 3.01
CA SER A 15 -12.22 -44.94 3.13
C SER A 15 -13.23 -44.00 3.82
N GLN A 16 -14.42 -44.49 4.18
CA GLN A 16 -15.44 -43.68 4.85
C GLN A 16 -15.47 -43.82 6.38
N ALA A 17 -14.85 -44.88 6.93
CA ALA A 17 -14.84 -45.12 8.38
C ALA A 17 -13.89 -44.18 9.14
N THR A 18 -12.84 -43.65 8.50
CA THR A 18 -11.87 -42.75 9.16
C THR A 18 -12.31 -41.29 9.25
N LEU A 19 -13.35 -40.86 8.51
CA LEU A 19 -13.86 -39.49 8.56
C LEU A 19 -14.87 -39.24 9.69
N ILE A 20 -15.47 -40.29 10.23
CA ILE A 20 -16.46 -40.19 11.33
C ILE A 20 -15.76 -40.19 12.70
N SER A 21 -14.55 -40.76 12.81
CA SER A 21 -13.83 -40.91 14.08
C SER A 21 -13.07 -39.66 14.58
N LEU A 22 -13.13 -38.54 13.87
CA LEU A 22 -12.44 -37.28 14.26
C LEU A 22 -13.40 -36.17 14.72
N LEU A 23 -14.68 -36.47 14.95
CA LEU A 23 -15.72 -35.47 15.23
C LEU A 23 -16.35 -35.55 16.64
N GLN A 24 -15.82 -36.39 17.56
CA GLN A 24 -16.28 -36.40 18.95
C GLN A 24 -15.13 -36.74 19.90
N LEU A 25 -14.50 -35.69 20.44
CA LEU A 25 -13.82 -35.74 21.72
C LEU A 25 -14.72 -34.96 22.68
N ASP A 26 -15.50 -35.69 23.48
CA ASP A 26 -16.22 -35.10 24.60
C ASP A 26 -15.19 -34.61 25.63
N PRO A 27 -15.27 -33.35 26.11
CA PRO A 27 -14.36 -32.88 27.14
C PRO A 27 -14.68 -33.61 28.45
N TYR A 28 -13.69 -34.34 28.99
CA TYR A 28 -13.77 -34.87 30.35
C TYR A 28 -13.88 -33.71 31.35
N PRO A 29 -14.72 -33.83 32.40
CA PRO A 29 -14.84 -32.79 33.43
C PRO A 29 -13.51 -32.60 34.16
N ILE A 30 -13.03 -31.36 34.21
CA ILE A 30 -11.97 -30.95 35.14
C ILE A 30 -12.64 -30.75 36.50
N ASP A 31 -12.21 -31.50 37.51
CA ASP A 31 -12.58 -31.28 38.90
C ASP A 31 -12.17 -29.86 39.32
N SER A 32 -13.19 -29.03 39.54
CA SER A 32 -13.05 -27.67 40.04
C SER A 32 -13.01 -27.74 41.56
N PRO A 33 -11.96 -27.26 42.26
CA PRO A 33 -12.02 -27.16 43.71
C PRO A 33 -13.09 -26.14 44.11
N SER A 34 -14.08 -26.62 44.87
CA SER A 34 -15.19 -25.84 45.44
C SER A 34 -14.70 -24.96 46.61
N PRO A 35 -15.42 -23.87 46.94
CA PRO A 35 -14.88 -22.71 47.63
C PRO A 35 -15.11 -22.75 49.15
N SER A 36 -14.11 -22.31 49.90
CA SER A 36 -14.22 -21.82 51.28
C SER A 36 -13.03 -20.88 51.44
N THR A 37 -13.13 -19.61 51.80
CA THR A 37 -14.05 -18.89 52.68
C THR A 37 -13.82 -17.39 52.47
N ALA A 38 -14.91 -16.62 52.62
CA ALA A 38 -14.96 -15.20 53.01
C ALA A 38 -14.31 -14.18 52.05
N ALA A 39 -15.08 -13.31 51.39
CA ALA A 39 -15.71 -12.09 51.97
C ALA A 39 -14.58 -11.15 52.47
N GLU A 40 -14.33 -9.96 51.94
CA GLU A 40 -15.18 -8.78 51.75
C GLU A 40 -14.39 -7.80 50.85
N GLU A 41 -14.99 -7.30 49.78
CA GLU A 41 -15.49 -5.92 49.64
C GLU A 41 -14.47 -4.84 49.24
N THR A 42 -14.77 -4.19 48.10
CA THR A 42 -14.59 -2.75 47.81
C THR A 42 -13.16 -2.18 47.83
N SER A 43 -12.70 -1.29 46.96
CA SER A 43 -13.32 -0.17 46.23
C SER A 43 -12.39 0.29 45.09
N PHE A 44 -12.97 0.99 44.12
CA PHE A 44 -12.34 1.95 43.17
C PHE A 44 -11.25 2.81 43.84
N SER A 45 -10.20 3.32 43.18
CA SER A 45 -10.22 4.24 42.03
C SER A 45 -8.80 4.56 41.51
N ASP A 46 -8.76 5.11 40.30
CA ASP A 46 -7.64 5.76 39.60
C ASP A 46 -6.78 6.71 40.47
N VAL A 47 -5.52 6.92 40.08
CA VAL A 47 -4.92 8.24 39.73
C VAL A 47 -3.43 8.09 39.40
N ASP A 48 -3.03 8.85 38.38
CA ASP A 48 -1.70 9.06 37.81
C ASP A 48 -0.60 9.52 38.77
N GLU A 49 0.64 9.40 38.26
CA GLU A 49 1.65 10.46 38.22
C GLU A 49 3.00 10.19 38.91
N ASN A 50 4.04 10.39 38.10
CA ASN A 50 5.46 10.69 38.36
C ASN A 50 5.93 10.76 39.82
N THR A 51 7.15 10.29 40.10
CA THR A 51 8.39 11.11 40.10
C THR A 51 9.56 10.27 40.63
N ALA A 52 10.76 10.66 40.20
CA ALA A 52 12.05 9.99 40.34
C ALA A 52 12.69 10.01 41.74
N ALA A 53 13.78 9.22 41.82
CA ALA A 53 14.95 9.29 42.71
C ALA A 53 14.80 8.74 44.14
N HIS A 54 15.56 7.70 44.51
CA HIS A 54 16.93 7.81 45.04
C HIS A 54 17.49 6.42 45.40
N ASP A 55 18.80 6.25 45.20
CA ASP A 55 19.61 5.06 45.48
C ASP A 55 19.80 4.75 46.97
N ASN A 56 19.82 3.47 47.38
CA ASN A 56 21.03 2.87 47.99
C ASN A 56 20.98 1.33 48.27
N HIS A 57 22.09 0.70 47.88
CA HIS A 57 22.74 -0.58 48.20
C HIS A 57 22.13 -1.65 49.15
N GLY A 58 22.22 -2.92 48.70
CA GLY A 58 22.25 -4.11 49.57
C GLY A 58 22.07 -5.47 48.85
N SER A 59 23.09 -5.92 48.14
CA SER A 59 23.37 -7.28 47.61
C SER A 59 22.42 -8.45 47.92
N SER A 60 21.83 -9.08 46.87
CA SER A 60 21.64 -10.53 46.68
C SER A 60 20.89 -10.80 45.35
N GLU A 61 21.56 -11.29 44.31
CA GLU A 61 20.92 -11.85 43.09
C GLU A 61 20.84 -13.39 43.19
N PRO A 62 20.11 -14.11 42.31
CA PRO A 62 18.80 -13.80 41.71
C PRO A 62 17.85 -15.02 41.74
N ALA A 63 16.54 -14.83 41.90
CA ALA A 63 15.55 -15.88 41.63
C ALA A 63 14.59 -15.40 40.55
N ALA A 64 14.73 -16.03 39.38
CA ALA A 64 14.15 -15.67 38.10
C ALA A 64 12.65 -15.33 38.14
N ALA A 65 12.35 -14.11 37.68
CA ALA A 65 11.04 -13.72 37.20
C ALA A 65 10.65 -14.61 36.01
N GLY A 66 9.46 -15.20 36.10
CA GLY A 66 8.78 -15.93 35.02
C GLY A 66 8.58 -15.01 33.82
N THR A 67 9.57 -15.03 32.93
CA THR A 67 9.50 -14.39 31.62
C THR A 67 8.49 -15.19 30.80
N ALA A 68 7.38 -14.52 30.46
CA ALA A 68 6.41 -14.98 29.50
C ALA A 68 7.11 -15.63 28.31
N THR A 69 6.77 -16.88 28.05
CA THR A 69 7.29 -17.74 26.98
C THR A 69 7.04 -17.10 25.62
N SER A 70 7.94 -16.21 25.23
CA SER A 70 8.13 -15.81 23.86
C SER A 70 8.75 -17.01 23.18
N HIS A 71 7.93 -17.72 22.41
CA HIS A 71 8.35 -18.87 21.61
C HIS A 71 9.58 -18.51 20.77
N LEU A 72 10.75 -18.84 21.32
CA LEU A 72 12.04 -18.91 20.65
C LEU A 72 11.97 -20.06 19.64
N GLY A 73 11.43 -19.74 18.47
CA GLY A 73 11.59 -20.55 17.28
C GLY A 73 13.02 -20.46 16.79
N LEU A 74 13.90 -21.27 17.39
CA LEU A 74 15.20 -21.65 16.85
C LEU A 74 14.98 -22.45 15.56
N SER A 75 14.74 -21.75 14.46
CA SER A 75 15.06 -22.26 13.13
C SER A 75 16.04 -21.29 12.51
N SER A 76 17.27 -21.73 12.24
CA SER A 76 18.25 -21.01 11.42
C SER A 76 17.84 -20.95 9.93
N GLY A 77 16.54 -21.02 9.63
CA GLY A 77 15.95 -20.68 8.35
C GLY A 77 15.25 -19.34 8.52
N ARG A 78 15.66 -18.32 7.74
CA ARG A 78 15.04 -16.99 7.71
C ARG A 78 13.51 -17.15 7.66
N SER A 79 12.83 -16.80 8.76
CA SER A 79 11.39 -16.98 8.86
C SER A 79 10.66 -16.08 7.86
N SER A 80 9.48 -16.47 7.41
CA SER A 80 8.73 -15.67 6.45
C SER A 80 8.30 -14.29 6.99
N ILE A 81 8.21 -14.19 8.32
CA ILE A 81 8.01 -12.93 9.05
C ILE A 81 9.20 -11.99 8.85
N TYR A 82 10.43 -12.52 8.89
CA TYR A 82 11.66 -11.76 8.64
C TYR A 82 11.68 -11.15 7.23
N TYR A 83 11.37 -11.93 6.20
CA TYR A 83 11.29 -11.42 4.82
C TYR A 83 10.23 -10.33 4.67
N ARG A 84 9.02 -10.56 5.20
CA ARG A 84 7.95 -9.56 5.17
C ARG A 84 8.36 -8.27 5.91
N ALA A 85 9.01 -8.39 7.07
CA ALA A 85 9.49 -7.26 7.84
C ALA A 85 10.56 -6.46 7.07
N LYS A 86 11.54 -7.14 6.46
CA LYS A 86 12.56 -6.50 5.62
C LYS A 86 11.95 -5.77 4.43
N VAL A 87 11.07 -6.41 3.67
CA VAL A 87 10.41 -5.78 2.51
C VAL A 87 9.57 -4.57 2.96
N THR A 88 8.90 -4.67 4.12
CA THR A 88 8.16 -3.53 4.68
C THR A 88 9.10 -2.38 5.04
N ARG A 89 10.27 -2.65 5.63
CA ARG A 89 11.27 -1.60 5.92
C ARG A 89 11.79 -0.95 4.64
N ILE A 90 12.11 -1.72 3.61
CA ILE A 90 12.56 -1.19 2.31
C ILE A 90 11.48 -0.28 1.70
N GLN A 91 10.22 -0.71 1.70
CA GLN A 91 9.11 0.12 1.21
C GLN A 91 8.99 1.43 1.99
N LYS A 92 9.22 1.36 3.31
CA LYS A 92 9.13 2.52 4.19
C LYS A 92 10.28 3.51 4.00
N TYR A 93 11.52 3.04 3.95
CA TYR A 93 12.69 3.91 3.83
C TYR A 93 12.84 4.52 2.43
N SER A 94 12.44 3.80 1.38
CA SER A 94 12.40 4.35 0.02
C SER A 94 11.47 5.57 -0.10
N SER A 95 10.39 5.63 0.68
CA SER A 95 9.45 6.75 0.68
C SER A 95 10.09 8.09 1.09
N TYR A 96 11.14 8.08 1.92
CA TYR A 96 11.80 9.33 2.36
C TYR A 96 12.54 10.01 1.21
N ALA A 97 13.34 9.25 0.47
CA ALA A 97 14.06 9.78 -0.68
C ALA A 97 13.09 10.31 -1.75
N THR A 98 12.04 9.53 -2.07
CA THR A 98 11.00 9.99 -3.00
C THR A 98 10.24 11.21 -2.49
N GLY A 99 10.07 11.35 -1.17
CA GLY A 99 9.42 12.50 -0.56
C GLY A 99 10.23 13.78 -0.70
N ILE A 100 11.55 13.71 -0.46
CA ILE A 100 12.47 14.83 -0.66
C ILE A 100 12.47 15.26 -2.14
N PHE A 101 12.60 14.30 -3.06
CA PHE A 101 12.53 14.58 -4.50
C PHE A 101 11.19 15.22 -4.88
N THR A 102 10.07 14.69 -4.39
CA THR A 102 8.73 15.24 -4.65
C THR A 102 8.61 16.68 -4.16
N ALA A 103 9.16 17.00 -2.99
CA ALA A 103 9.15 18.36 -2.45
C ALA A 103 9.97 19.33 -3.32
N LEU A 104 11.18 18.94 -3.72
CA LEU A 104 11.99 19.73 -4.65
C LEU A 104 11.29 19.90 -5.99
N HIS A 105 10.67 18.84 -6.52
CA HIS A 105 9.93 18.90 -7.78
C HIS A 105 8.69 19.82 -7.68
N LEU A 106 7.95 19.78 -6.56
CA LEU A 106 6.81 20.66 -6.30
C LEU A 106 7.24 22.13 -6.29
N VAL A 107 8.35 22.45 -5.62
CA VAL A 107 8.86 23.81 -5.54
C VAL A 107 9.21 24.34 -6.92
N ASN A 108 9.96 23.57 -7.72
CA ASN A 108 10.47 24.03 -9.01
C ASN A 108 9.42 24.06 -10.13
N VAL A 109 8.49 23.11 -10.13
CA VAL A 109 7.52 22.96 -11.25
C VAL A 109 6.15 23.52 -10.91
N SER A 110 5.83 23.73 -9.63
CA SER A 110 4.59 24.40 -9.23
C SER A 110 4.81 25.74 -8.53
N LEU A 111 5.52 25.77 -7.40
CA LEU A 111 5.53 26.96 -6.54
C LEU A 111 6.28 28.14 -7.18
N ILE A 112 7.48 27.91 -7.73
CA ILE A 112 8.28 28.94 -8.39
C ILE A 112 7.55 29.49 -9.63
N PRO A 113 7.03 28.67 -10.56
CA PRO A 113 6.18 29.16 -11.65
C PRO A 113 4.95 29.91 -11.16
N ALA A 114 4.31 29.45 -10.08
CA ALA A 114 3.17 30.15 -9.49
C ALA A 114 3.52 31.52 -8.90
N VAL A 115 4.74 31.73 -8.40
CA VAL A 115 5.18 33.04 -7.90
C VAL A 115 5.66 33.94 -9.05
N THR A 116 6.45 33.38 -9.97
CA THR A 116 7.05 34.14 -11.09
C THR A 116 6.06 34.43 -12.21
N GLN A 117 4.95 33.68 -12.30
CA GLN A 117 3.92 33.78 -13.34
C GLN A 117 4.49 33.73 -14.77
N SER A 118 5.69 33.16 -14.94
CA SER A 118 6.42 33.11 -16.21
C SER A 118 7.22 31.82 -16.33
N VAL A 119 7.14 31.20 -17.51
CA VAL A 119 7.89 29.98 -17.84
C VAL A 119 9.38 30.28 -17.99
N ALA A 120 9.74 31.33 -18.72
CA ALA A 120 11.13 31.72 -18.93
C ALA A 120 11.82 32.15 -17.62
N GLY A 121 11.09 32.84 -16.73
CA GLY A 121 11.63 33.26 -15.43
C GLY A 121 11.85 32.10 -14.45
N SER A 122 11.08 31.02 -14.57
CA SER A 122 11.20 29.83 -13.71
C SER A 122 12.19 28.79 -14.23
N GLU A 123 12.52 28.85 -15.53
CA GLU A 123 13.48 27.94 -16.16
C GLU A 123 14.88 28.03 -15.55
N THR A 124 15.35 29.23 -15.21
CA THR A 124 16.64 29.44 -14.53
C THR A 124 16.73 28.69 -13.19
N TYR A 125 15.64 28.70 -12.41
CA TYR A 125 15.58 28.00 -11.13
C TYR A 125 15.50 26.48 -11.31
N LEU A 126 14.81 26.02 -12.35
CA LEU A 126 14.80 24.61 -12.72
C LEU A 126 16.21 24.15 -13.10
N LEU A 127 16.92 24.90 -13.95
CA LEU A 127 18.28 24.55 -14.37
C LEU A 127 19.25 24.49 -13.19
N MET A 128 19.18 25.45 -12.27
CA MET A 128 19.99 25.45 -11.05
C MET A 128 19.74 24.21 -10.19
N THR A 129 18.47 23.82 -10.01
CA THR A 129 18.14 22.64 -9.21
C THR A 129 18.47 21.34 -9.93
N ARG A 130 18.43 21.33 -11.26
CA ARG A 130 18.84 20.19 -12.09
C ARG A 130 20.29 19.80 -11.84
N GLU A 131 21.20 20.76 -11.69
CA GLU A 131 22.61 20.49 -11.34
C GLU A 131 22.77 19.80 -9.98
N LEU A 132 21.85 20.02 -9.03
CA LEU A 132 21.94 19.46 -7.68
C LEU A 132 21.56 17.97 -7.60
N TYR A 133 20.67 17.48 -8.48
CA TYR A 133 20.20 16.08 -8.43
C TYR A 133 20.40 15.28 -9.71
N GLN A 134 20.58 15.93 -10.87
CA GLN A 134 20.69 15.30 -12.18
C GLN A 134 22.15 15.03 -12.59
N THR A 135 22.98 14.57 -11.66
CA THR A 135 24.29 14.02 -12.01
C THR A 135 24.14 12.57 -12.48
N SER A 136 25.09 12.09 -13.27
CA SER A 136 25.08 10.72 -13.84
C SER A 136 24.93 9.61 -12.81
N VAL A 137 25.28 9.87 -11.55
CA VAL A 137 25.18 8.92 -10.43
C VAL A 137 24.05 9.27 -9.47
N ALA A 138 23.83 10.55 -9.16
CA ALA A 138 22.84 10.95 -8.16
C ALA A 138 21.41 10.69 -8.61
N GLU A 139 21.10 10.90 -9.89
CA GLU A 139 19.75 10.69 -10.42
C GLU A 139 19.28 9.23 -10.29
N PRO A 140 20.01 8.21 -10.79
CA PRO A 140 19.56 6.83 -10.66
C PRO A 140 19.51 6.37 -9.20
N VAL A 141 20.40 6.87 -8.34
CA VAL A 141 20.49 6.43 -6.94
C VAL A 141 19.46 7.11 -6.04
N LEU A 142 19.16 8.39 -6.26
CA LEU A 142 18.27 9.18 -5.40
C LEU A 142 16.82 9.21 -5.91
N VAL A 143 16.60 9.01 -7.22
CA VAL A 143 15.26 9.09 -7.82
C VAL A 143 14.81 7.73 -8.33
N ALA A 144 15.54 7.12 -9.27
CA ALA A 144 15.07 5.88 -9.90
C ALA A 144 15.04 4.69 -8.94
N LEU A 145 16.12 4.49 -8.17
CA LEU A 145 16.27 3.37 -7.26
C LEU A 145 15.24 3.39 -6.11
N PRO A 146 14.99 4.52 -5.42
CA PRO A 146 13.98 4.56 -4.37
C PRO A 146 12.57 4.32 -4.91
N VAL A 147 12.22 4.88 -6.08
CA VAL A 147 10.92 4.61 -6.72
C VAL A 147 10.79 3.13 -7.07
N ALA A 148 11.80 2.55 -7.72
CA ALA A 148 11.79 1.14 -8.10
C ALA A 148 11.67 0.23 -6.87
N LEU A 149 12.45 0.50 -5.82
CA LEU A 149 12.37 -0.23 -4.56
C LEU A 149 11.00 -0.09 -3.90
N HIS A 150 10.38 1.10 -3.93
CA HIS A 150 9.05 1.32 -3.34
C HIS A 150 7.97 0.50 -4.06
N VAL A 151 7.95 0.56 -5.40
CA VAL A 151 6.97 -0.16 -6.21
C VAL A 151 7.19 -1.68 -6.12
N ALA A 152 8.43 -2.13 -6.27
CA ALA A 152 8.79 -3.56 -6.20
C ALA A 152 8.50 -4.16 -4.82
N SER A 153 8.83 -3.45 -3.75
CA SER A 153 8.53 -3.90 -2.38
C SER A 153 7.03 -3.95 -2.11
N GLY A 154 6.25 -2.99 -2.63
CA GLY A 154 4.79 -3.00 -2.55
C GLY A 154 4.17 -4.23 -3.21
N LEU A 155 4.63 -4.58 -4.42
CA LEU A 155 4.20 -5.77 -5.14
C LEU A 155 4.64 -7.05 -4.42
N ALA A 156 5.89 -7.11 -3.98
CA ALA A 156 6.44 -8.24 -3.23
C ALA A 156 5.66 -8.51 -1.94
N LEU A 157 5.27 -7.49 -1.17
CA LEU A 157 4.42 -7.69 0.02
C LEU A 157 3.05 -8.27 -0.32
N ARG A 158 2.48 -7.92 -1.47
CA ARG A 158 1.20 -8.47 -1.93
C ARG A 158 1.35 -9.95 -2.29
N LEU A 159 2.40 -10.30 -3.03
CA LEU A 159 2.73 -11.68 -3.39
C LEU A 159 3.07 -12.53 -2.16
N LEU A 160 3.88 -12.00 -1.23
CA LEU A 160 4.18 -12.66 0.03
C LEU A 160 2.89 -12.90 0.82
N ARG A 161 2.02 -11.89 1.00
CA ARG A 161 0.74 -12.08 1.71
C ARG A 161 -0.13 -13.15 1.05
N ARG A 162 -0.21 -13.18 -0.28
CA ARG A 162 -0.91 -14.24 -1.02
C ARG A 162 -0.28 -15.60 -0.73
N TRP A 163 1.03 -15.74 -0.84
CA TRP A 163 1.74 -16.99 -0.58
C TRP A 163 1.52 -17.51 0.85
N HIS A 164 1.47 -16.61 1.84
CA HIS A 164 1.12 -17.00 3.20
C HIS A 164 -0.33 -17.45 3.35
N ASN A 165 -1.26 -16.75 2.71
CA ASN A 165 -2.67 -17.16 2.70
C ASN A 165 -2.81 -18.53 2.04
N MET A 166 -2.09 -18.80 0.95
CA MET A 166 -2.03 -20.11 0.30
C MET A 166 -1.50 -21.18 1.25
N LYS A 167 -0.42 -20.91 2.01
CA LYS A 167 0.13 -21.87 2.97
C LYS A 167 -0.82 -22.15 4.14
N ARG A 168 -1.49 -21.13 4.67
CA ARG A 168 -2.39 -21.26 5.83
C ARG A 168 -3.73 -21.91 5.48
N TYR A 169 -4.21 -21.69 4.27
CA TYR A 169 -5.53 -22.14 3.84
C TYR A 169 -5.47 -23.22 2.74
N GLY A 170 -4.36 -23.95 2.60
CA GLY A 170 -4.31 -25.13 1.72
C GLY A 170 -4.35 -24.86 0.21
N GLY A 171 -3.77 -23.75 -0.25
CA GLY A 171 -3.69 -23.35 -1.67
C GLY A 171 -2.95 -24.31 -2.62
N GLY A 172 -2.38 -25.40 -2.11
CA GLY A 172 -1.80 -26.47 -2.93
C GLY A 172 -2.83 -27.37 -3.62
N THR A 173 -4.11 -27.28 -3.24
CA THR A 173 -5.20 -28.06 -3.86
C THR A 173 -6.26 -27.09 -4.41
N PRO A 174 -6.26 -26.80 -5.72
CA PRO A 174 -7.26 -25.95 -6.36
C PRO A 174 -8.70 -26.41 -6.07
N GLY A 175 -8.90 -27.74 -5.97
CA GLY A 175 -10.18 -28.35 -5.64
C GLY A 175 -10.69 -28.03 -4.22
N MET A 176 -9.81 -27.85 -3.22
CA MET A 176 -10.24 -27.59 -1.85
C MET A 176 -10.71 -26.14 -1.66
N HIS A 177 -10.09 -25.18 -2.34
CA HIS A 177 -10.58 -23.79 -2.39
C HIS A 177 -11.93 -23.68 -3.08
N ALA A 178 -12.08 -24.35 -4.22
CA ALA A 178 -13.35 -24.43 -4.93
C ALA A 178 -14.43 -25.12 -4.08
N LEU A 179 -14.07 -26.16 -3.32
CA LEU A 179 -14.97 -26.87 -2.42
C LEU A 179 -15.35 -26.05 -1.19
N HIS A 180 -14.42 -25.28 -0.59
CA HIS A 180 -14.74 -24.33 0.47
C HIS A 180 -15.67 -23.22 -0.02
N ALA A 181 -15.40 -22.66 -1.21
CA ALA A 181 -16.26 -21.65 -1.82
C ALA A 181 -17.65 -22.21 -2.18
N MET A 182 -17.73 -23.43 -2.72
CA MET A 182 -18.99 -24.12 -2.99
C MET A 182 -19.73 -24.47 -1.71
N ARG A 183 -19.04 -24.96 -0.66
CA ARG A 183 -19.64 -25.24 0.65
C ARG A 183 -20.22 -23.99 1.29
N GLU A 184 -19.56 -22.84 1.18
CA GLU A 184 -20.11 -21.57 1.65
C GLU A 184 -21.33 -21.12 0.85
N ALA A 185 -21.31 -21.29 -0.48
CA ALA A 185 -22.46 -21.01 -1.34
C ALA A 185 -23.66 -21.92 -1.06
N LEU A 186 -23.42 -23.20 -0.76
CA LEU A 186 -24.44 -24.21 -0.45
C LEU A 186 -24.95 -24.15 0.99
N SER A 187 -24.14 -23.69 1.94
CA SER A 187 -24.47 -23.68 3.38
C SER A 187 -25.62 -22.73 3.71
N GLY A 188 -26.00 -21.80 2.83
CA GLY A 188 -27.21 -20.96 2.98
C GLY A 188 -27.25 -20.08 4.25
N LYS A 189 -26.26 -20.18 5.15
CA LYS A 189 -26.10 -19.39 6.38
C LYS A 189 -25.63 -17.98 6.04
N SER A 190 -26.48 -17.23 5.36
CA SER A 190 -26.33 -15.79 5.10
C SER A 190 -26.84 -14.91 6.27
N GLY A 191 -26.86 -15.46 7.49
CA GLY A 191 -27.56 -14.88 8.65
C GLY A 191 -26.66 -14.42 9.79
N GLU A 192 -26.12 -15.34 10.60
CA GLU A 192 -25.71 -14.95 11.96
C GLU A 192 -24.36 -15.47 12.50
N SER A 193 -23.73 -16.51 11.93
CA SER A 193 -22.39 -16.93 12.40
C SER A 193 -21.50 -17.61 11.35
N GLY A 194 -21.72 -17.29 10.07
CA GLY A 194 -20.97 -17.86 8.94
C GLY A 194 -19.60 -17.20 8.77
N GLY A 195 -18.52 -17.98 8.95
CA GLY A 195 -17.14 -17.56 8.68
C GLY A 195 -16.99 -16.90 7.32
N ARG A 196 -16.17 -15.84 7.25
CA ARG A 196 -15.93 -15.10 6.01
C ARG A 196 -15.28 -16.01 4.96
N PRO A 197 -15.65 -15.89 3.67
CA PRO A 197 -14.96 -16.58 2.59
C PRO A 197 -13.47 -16.33 2.69
N VAL A 198 -12.70 -17.42 2.67
CA VAL A 198 -11.24 -17.39 2.75
C VAL A 198 -10.71 -16.63 1.52
N ARG A 199 -10.31 -15.38 1.72
CA ARG A 199 -9.75 -14.54 0.66
C ARG A 199 -8.26 -14.87 0.48
N LEU A 200 -7.97 -15.65 -0.55
CA LEU A 200 -6.60 -15.94 -1.01
C LEU A 200 -5.83 -14.65 -1.33
N TRP A 201 -6.47 -13.73 -2.04
CA TRP A 201 -5.89 -12.45 -2.42
C TRP A 201 -6.15 -11.39 -1.34
N PRO A 202 -5.12 -10.61 -0.95
CA PRO A 202 -5.33 -9.45 -0.08
C PRO A 202 -6.31 -8.47 -0.74
N PRO A 203 -7.28 -7.90 0.00
CA PRO A 203 -8.19 -6.92 -0.57
C PRO A 203 -7.41 -5.73 -1.16
N LEU A 204 -7.90 -5.19 -2.27
CA LEU A 204 -7.35 -3.96 -2.85
C LEU A 204 -7.77 -2.78 -1.98
N SER A 205 -6.80 -2.18 -1.31
CA SER A 205 -7.02 -0.93 -0.58
C SER A 205 -6.96 0.25 -1.55
N TYR A 206 -7.62 1.37 -1.19
CA TYR A 206 -7.56 2.61 -1.95
C TYR A 206 -6.12 3.03 -2.30
N ILE A 207 -5.21 2.94 -1.32
CA ILE A 207 -3.77 3.23 -1.47
C ILE A 207 -3.12 2.35 -2.54
N SER A 208 -3.51 1.08 -2.63
CA SER A 208 -2.96 0.16 -3.64
C SER A 208 -3.48 0.49 -5.03
N ILE A 209 -4.77 0.79 -5.16
CA ILE A 209 -5.39 1.17 -6.44
C ILE A 209 -4.78 2.48 -6.95
N SER A 210 -4.71 3.50 -6.10
CA SER A 210 -4.08 4.78 -6.47
C SER A 210 -2.59 4.63 -6.76
N GLY A 211 -1.88 3.73 -6.09
CA GLY A 211 -0.47 3.45 -6.36
C GLY A 211 -0.22 2.80 -7.72
N TYR A 212 -1.08 1.87 -8.15
CA TYR A 212 -0.97 1.28 -9.49
C TYR A 212 -1.30 2.28 -10.59
N ALA A 213 -2.35 3.09 -10.40
CA ALA A 213 -2.68 4.16 -11.32
C ALA A 213 -1.56 5.21 -11.39
N LEU A 214 -1.00 5.60 -10.24
CA LEU A 214 0.16 6.50 -10.17
C LEU A 214 1.36 5.92 -10.90
N THR A 215 1.64 4.62 -10.77
CA THR A 215 2.77 3.99 -11.47
C THR A 215 2.64 4.12 -13.00
N LEU A 216 1.42 4.00 -13.53
CA LEU A 216 1.15 4.18 -14.96
C LEU A 216 1.40 5.64 -15.40
N PHE A 217 0.76 6.61 -14.74
CA PHE A 217 0.90 8.02 -15.10
C PHE A 217 2.31 8.55 -14.85
N TYR A 218 2.95 8.15 -13.75
CA TYR A 218 4.34 8.50 -13.45
C TYR A 218 5.30 7.87 -14.46
N GLY A 219 5.06 6.61 -14.86
CA GLY A 219 5.83 5.97 -15.92
C GLY A 219 5.74 6.72 -17.24
N ALA A 220 4.53 7.15 -17.65
CA ALA A 220 4.34 7.99 -18.83
C ALA A 220 5.04 9.36 -18.70
N HIS A 221 4.96 9.98 -17.52
CA HIS A 221 5.63 11.25 -17.23
C HIS A 221 7.16 11.13 -17.35
N VAL A 222 7.77 10.10 -16.74
CA VAL A 222 9.21 9.82 -16.85
C VAL A 222 9.59 9.43 -18.28
N PHE A 223 8.74 8.68 -18.97
CA PHE A 223 9.00 8.29 -20.35
C PHE A 223 9.15 9.52 -21.27
N VAL A 224 8.16 10.42 -21.27
CA VAL A 224 8.16 11.62 -22.12
C VAL A 224 9.24 12.61 -21.70
N ASN A 225 9.41 12.85 -20.40
CA ASN A 225 10.32 13.90 -19.90
C ASN A 225 11.75 13.41 -19.62
N ARG A 226 12.06 12.13 -19.83
CA ARG A 226 13.41 11.60 -19.58
C ARG A 226 13.83 10.54 -20.59
N VAL A 227 13.09 9.45 -20.70
CA VAL A 227 13.50 8.30 -21.53
C VAL A 227 13.52 8.67 -23.01
N LEU A 228 12.50 9.39 -23.47
CA LEU A 228 12.36 9.75 -24.88
C LEU A 228 13.51 10.64 -25.36
N PRO A 229 13.88 11.75 -24.69
CA PRO A 229 14.96 12.57 -25.22
C PRO A 229 16.34 11.96 -24.98
N LEU A 230 16.51 11.14 -23.93
CA LEU A 230 17.72 10.30 -23.80
C LEU A 230 17.87 9.33 -24.98
N ALA A 231 16.79 8.73 -25.46
CA ALA A 231 16.83 7.78 -26.56
C ALA A 231 17.06 8.45 -27.92
N VAL A 232 16.61 9.69 -28.09
CA VAL A 232 16.69 10.43 -29.37
C VAL A 232 17.94 11.29 -29.45
N GLU A 233 18.17 12.15 -28.46
CA GLU A 233 19.23 13.17 -28.47
C GLU A 233 20.48 12.71 -27.71
N GLY A 234 20.41 11.56 -27.01
CA GLY A 234 21.51 11.05 -26.19
C GLY A 234 21.74 11.85 -24.90
N ASN A 235 20.96 12.91 -24.66
CA ASN A 235 20.97 13.73 -23.46
C ASN A 235 19.56 14.26 -23.17
N SER A 236 19.38 14.93 -22.03
CA SER A 236 18.12 15.60 -21.68
C SER A 236 18.35 17.07 -21.33
N SER A 237 19.41 17.68 -21.86
CA SER A 237 19.76 19.04 -21.47
C SER A 237 18.73 20.06 -21.96
N ASN A 238 18.08 19.78 -23.10
CA ASN A 238 17.07 20.63 -23.72
C ASN A 238 15.66 20.46 -23.15
N ILE A 239 15.45 19.51 -22.22
CA ILE A 239 14.14 19.34 -21.58
C ILE A 239 14.02 20.34 -20.43
N GLY A 240 13.16 21.33 -20.61
CA GLY A 240 12.84 22.36 -19.61
C GLY A 240 11.34 22.58 -19.45
N LEU A 241 10.97 23.68 -18.79
CA LEU A 241 9.56 24.07 -18.65
C LEU A 241 8.94 24.43 -20.01
N ALA A 242 9.75 24.96 -20.94
CA ALA A 242 9.33 25.27 -22.30
C ALA A 242 8.93 24.01 -23.10
N TYR A 243 9.62 22.88 -22.90
CA TYR A 243 9.25 21.60 -23.53
C TYR A 243 7.86 21.13 -23.08
N VAL A 244 7.60 21.19 -21.77
CA VAL A 244 6.30 20.81 -21.20
C VAL A 244 5.19 21.76 -21.66
N ALA A 245 5.44 23.08 -21.66
CA ALA A 245 4.50 24.08 -22.15
C ALA A 245 4.16 23.86 -23.64
N HIS A 246 5.16 23.58 -24.47
CA HIS A 246 4.97 23.26 -25.88
C HIS A 246 4.12 21.97 -26.06
N GLY A 247 4.35 20.93 -25.26
CA GLY A 247 3.51 19.71 -25.26
C GLY A 247 2.05 19.97 -24.85
N PHE A 248 1.79 20.93 -23.96
CA PHE A 248 0.43 21.38 -23.65
C PHE A 248 -0.20 22.18 -24.79
N ALA A 249 0.58 23.03 -25.47
CA ALA A 249 0.10 23.80 -26.60
C ALA A 249 -0.26 22.92 -27.80
N ARG A 250 0.54 21.88 -28.08
CA ARG A 250 0.34 21.00 -29.24
C ARG A 250 -0.70 19.91 -28.99
N HIS A 251 -0.70 19.29 -27.80
CA HIS A 251 -1.61 18.20 -27.43
C HIS A 251 -2.39 18.49 -26.13
N PRO A 252 -3.29 19.49 -26.14
CA PRO A 252 -3.95 19.95 -24.91
C PRO A 252 -4.78 18.87 -24.21
N VAL A 253 -5.46 18.00 -24.98
CA VAL A 253 -6.31 16.94 -24.42
C VAL A 253 -5.46 15.85 -23.77
N MET A 254 -4.47 15.33 -24.48
CA MET A 254 -3.64 14.21 -24.01
C MET A 254 -2.74 14.64 -22.85
N SER A 255 -2.05 15.79 -22.98
CA SER A 255 -1.26 16.38 -21.91
C SER A 255 -2.16 16.71 -20.71
N GLY A 256 -3.33 17.32 -20.93
CA GLY A 256 -4.31 17.59 -19.87
C GLY A 256 -4.71 16.34 -19.09
N LEU A 257 -5.11 15.27 -19.78
CA LEU A 257 -5.51 14.01 -19.14
C LEU A 257 -4.34 13.34 -18.40
N ALA A 258 -3.15 13.32 -18.99
CA ALA A 258 -1.97 12.71 -18.39
C ALA A 258 -1.55 13.44 -17.10
N TYR A 259 -1.46 14.77 -17.14
CA TYR A 259 -1.06 15.56 -15.97
C TYR A 259 -2.15 15.64 -14.91
N VAL A 260 -3.43 15.79 -15.26
CA VAL A 260 -4.54 15.75 -14.28
C VAL A 260 -4.62 14.36 -13.62
N GLY A 261 -4.51 13.30 -14.41
CA GLY A 261 -4.47 11.92 -13.91
C GLY A 261 -3.28 11.68 -12.97
N LEU A 262 -2.10 12.18 -13.34
CA LEU A 262 -0.91 12.14 -12.51
C LEU A 262 -1.13 12.89 -11.18
N LEU A 263 -1.62 14.13 -11.20
CA LEU A 263 -1.84 14.92 -9.99
C LEU A 263 -2.89 14.27 -9.06
N ALA A 264 -3.99 13.79 -9.61
CA ALA A 264 -5.04 13.13 -8.84
C ALA A 264 -4.54 11.84 -8.17
N THR A 265 -3.83 11.00 -8.92
CA THR A 265 -3.29 9.73 -8.41
C THR A 265 -2.12 9.94 -7.46
N ALA A 266 -1.22 10.89 -7.74
CA ALA A 266 -0.10 11.25 -6.88
C ALA A 266 -0.58 11.83 -5.56
N GLY A 267 -1.41 12.87 -5.59
CA GLY A 267 -1.94 13.50 -4.37
C GLY A 267 -2.76 12.52 -3.53
N GLY A 268 -3.60 11.71 -4.19
CA GLY A 268 -4.35 10.64 -3.53
C GLY A 268 -3.45 9.58 -2.88
N HIS A 269 -2.40 9.11 -3.56
CA HIS A 269 -1.50 8.09 -3.04
C HIS A 269 -0.60 8.62 -1.91
N MET A 270 -0.04 9.81 -2.06
CA MET A 270 0.87 10.43 -1.09
C MET A 270 0.14 10.78 0.21
N VAL A 271 -1.02 11.46 0.14
CA VAL A 271 -1.77 11.87 1.33
C VAL A 271 -2.31 10.65 2.08
N TRP A 272 -2.88 9.67 1.39
CA TRP A 272 -3.35 8.45 2.03
C TRP A 272 -2.20 7.57 2.53
N GLY A 273 -1.05 7.57 1.84
CA GLY A 273 0.18 6.92 2.27
C GLY A 273 0.72 7.53 3.57
N ALA A 274 0.78 8.86 3.66
CA ALA A 274 1.17 9.60 4.85
C ALA A 274 0.19 9.36 6.01
N ALA A 275 -1.12 9.39 5.75
CA ALA A 275 -2.12 9.07 6.77
C ALA A 275 -1.95 7.64 7.32
N ARG A 276 -1.59 6.68 6.45
CA ARG A 276 -1.27 5.30 6.88
C ARG A 276 0.04 5.23 7.64
N TRP A 277 1.04 6.04 7.27
CA TRP A 277 2.32 6.13 7.95
C TRP A 277 2.16 6.57 9.41
N PHE A 278 1.37 7.62 9.64
CA PHE A 278 1.08 8.15 10.96
C PHE A 278 0.00 7.38 11.74
N GLY A 279 -0.48 6.24 11.22
CA GLY A 279 -1.53 5.44 11.88
C GLY A 279 -2.92 6.11 11.90
N MET A 280 -3.12 7.17 11.12
CA MET A 280 -4.36 7.95 11.06
C MET A 280 -5.34 7.46 9.98
N ALA A 281 -4.93 6.53 9.11
CA ALA A 281 -5.76 6.05 8.00
C ALA A 281 -7.04 5.35 8.51
N PRO A 282 -8.24 5.85 8.13
CA PRO A 282 -9.49 5.21 8.52
C PRO A 282 -9.61 3.86 7.83
N SER A 283 -9.93 2.81 8.59
CA SER A 283 -10.33 1.54 8.00
C SER A 283 -11.61 1.73 7.21
N THR A 284 -11.55 1.53 5.89
CA THR A 284 -12.72 1.54 5.00
C THR A 284 -13.54 0.25 5.12
N GLN A 285 -13.05 -0.74 5.87
CA GLN A 285 -13.71 -2.02 6.07
C GLN A 285 -14.85 -1.87 7.09
N GLY A 286 -16.08 -2.12 6.65
CA GLY A 286 -17.27 -2.13 7.52
C GLY A 286 -18.13 -0.87 7.49
N TRP A 287 -17.85 0.11 6.64
CA TRP A 287 -18.68 1.33 6.54
C TRP A 287 -19.89 1.15 5.62
N ARG A 288 -19.74 0.50 4.46
CA ARG A 288 -20.84 0.22 3.51
C ARG A 288 -21.21 -1.26 3.52
N GLY A 289 -22.50 -1.55 3.66
CA GLY A 289 -23.08 -2.90 3.57
C GLY A 289 -23.36 -3.57 4.92
N LYS A 290 -23.75 -4.85 4.91
CA LYS A 290 -24.16 -5.64 6.11
C LYS A 290 -23.18 -5.62 7.30
N ALA A 291 -21.91 -5.27 7.08
CA ALA A 291 -20.90 -5.13 8.13
C ALA A 291 -20.98 -3.80 8.92
N SER A 292 -21.84 -2.85 8.53
CA SER A 292 -22.10 -1.62 9.28
C SER A 292 -23.15 -1.78 10.39
N VAL A 293 -23.83 -2.94 10.44
CA VAL A 293 -24.97 -3.21 11.33
C VAL A 293 -24.55 -3.25 12.81
N GLY A 294 -23.27 -3.46 13.11
CA GLY A 294 -22.72 -3.46 14.48
C GLY A 294 -21.79 -2.30 14.82
N VAL A 295 -21.74 -1.23 14.02
CA VAL A 295 -20.80 -0.11 14.24
C VAL A 295 -21.57 1.10 14.79
N ASP A 296 -21.20 1.55 15.99
CA ASP A 296 -21.80 2.70 16.65
C ASP A 296 -21.81 3.96 15.75
N LYS A 297 -22.92 4.71 15.79
CA LYS A 297 -23.17 5.92 14.97
C LYS A 297 -22.06 6.95 15.16
N THR A 298 -21.52 7.11 16.37
CA THR A 298 -20.44 8.09 16.63
C THR A 298 -19.12 7.67 15.98
N THR A 299 -18.81 6.37 15.99
CA THR A 299 -17.59 5.86 15.36
C THR A 299 -17.67 5.94 13.83
N ARG A 300 -18.87 5.72 13.26
CA ARG A 300 -19.14 5.89 11.83
C ARG A 300 -18.96 7.34 11.38
N THR A 301 -19.51 8.31 12.10
CA THR A 301 -19.37 9.73 11.76
C THR A 301 -17.93 10.22 11.91
N ARG A 302 -17.20 9.78 12.95
CA ARG A 302 -15.76 10.06 13.10
C ARG A 302 -14.94 9.52 11.93
N ARG A 303 -15.18 8.27 11.51
CA ARG A 303 -14.53 7.70 10.31
C ARG A 303 -14.88 8.48 9.05
N MET A 304 -16.11 8.98 8.95
CA MET A 304 -16.55 9.81 7.83
C MET A 304 -15.84 11.14 7.73
N ARG A 305 -15.75 11.86 8.85
CA ARG A 305 -15.02 13.12 8.89
C ARG A 305 -13.54 12.91 8.56
N LYS A 306 -12.91 11.86 9.10
CA LYS A 306 -11.52 11.53 8.76
C LYS A 306 -11.34 11.22 7.27
N TRP A 307 -12.22 10.41 6.69
CA TRP A 307 -12.17 10.09 5.26
C TRP A 307 -12.36 11.33 4.39
N LEU A 308 -13.32 12.20 4.73
CA LEU A 308 -13.57 13.45 4.00
C LEU A 308 -12.37 14.40 4.14
N ALA A 309 -11.80 14.53 5.34
CA ALA A 309 -10.61 15.34 5.59
C ALA A 309 -9.41 14.86 4.76
N LEU A 310 -9.21 13.54 4.64
CA LEU A 310 -8.12 13.00 3.82
C LEU A 310 -8.32 13.25 2.32
N HIS A 311 -9.56 13.17 1.82
CA HIS A 311 -9.84 13.54 0.43
C HIS A 311 -9.73 15.03 0.20
N GLY A 312 -10.19 15.86 1.13
CA GLY A 312 -10.00 17.32 1.09
C GLY A 312 -8.51 17.69 1.06
N LEU A 313 -7.70 17.04 1.88
CA LEU A 313 -6.24 17.23 1.88
C LEU A 313 -5.59 16.74 0.58
N ALA A 314 -6.04 15.60 0.03
CA ALA A 314 -5.55 15.10 -1.25
C ALA A 314 -5.89 16.05 -2.41
N VAL A 315 -7.10 16.58 -2.44
CA VAL A 315 -7.54 17.59 -3.43
C VAL A 315 -6.77 18.89 -3.24
N GLY A 316 -6.59 19.38 -2.01
CA GLY A 316 -5.80 20.57 -1.73
C GLY A 316 -4.34 20.43 -2.15
N PHE A 317 -3.73 19.28 -1.88
CA PHE A 317 -2.38 18.98 -2.35
C PHE A 317 -2.31 18.93 -3.88
N ALA A 318 -3.24 18.26 -4.56
CA ALA A 318 -3.30 18.25 -6.02
C ALA A 318 -3.54 19.65 -6.61
N ALA A 319 -4.35 20.48 -5.97
CA ALA A 319 -4.58 21.86 -6.36
C ALA A 319 -3.30 22.69 -6.24
N LEU A 320 -2.51 22.50 -5.18
CA LEU A 320 -1.22 23.17 -5.02
C LEU A 320 -0.25 22.86 -6.18
N TRP A 321 -0.29 21.64 -6.72
CA TRP A 321 0.46 21.30 -7.94
C TRP A 321 -0.14 21.92 -9.20
N ALA A 322 -1.47 21.96 -9.28
CA ALA A 322 -2.19 22.47 -10.45
C ALA A 322 -1.99 23.99 -10.64
N ILE A 323 -1.81 24.77 -9.57
CA ILE A 323 -1.64 26.23 -9.65
C ILE A 323 -0.46 26.61 -10.56
N GLY A 324 0.73 26.04 -10.37
CA GLY A 324 1.86 26.30 -11.25
C GLY A 324 1.83 25.45 -12.52
N GLY A 325 1.59 24.14 -12.39
CA GLY A 325 1.67 23.22 -13.53
C GLY A 325 0.58 23.40 -14.59
N LEU A 326 -0.68 23.58 -14.19
CA LEU A 326 -1.78 23.81 -15.14
C LEU A 326 -2.12 25.30 -15.29
N GLY A 327 -1.92 26.10 -14.24
CA GLY A 327 -2.22 27.53 -14.28
C GLY A 327 -1.21 28.36 -15.06
N VAL A 328 0.08 28.04 -14.95
CA VAL A 328 1.17 28.82 -15.57
C VAL A 328 1.79 28.06 -16.74
N LEU A 329 2.28 26.83 -16.52
CA LEU A 329 2.99 26.07 -17.58
C LEU A 329 2.07 25.72 -18.76
N ALA A 330 0.86 25.23 -18.52
CA ALA A 330 -0.05 24.88 -19.62
C ALA A 330 -0.51 26.10 -20.44
N ARG A 331 -0.32 27.32 -19.91
CA ARG A 331 -0.57 28.59 -20.61
C ARG A 331 0.69 29.22 -21.20
N GLY A 332 1.84 28.57 -21.06
CA GLY A 332 3.14 29.07 -21.50
C GLY A 332 3.29 29.19 -23.02
N GLY A 333 2.40 28.56 -23.79
CA GLY A 333 2.42 28.60 -25.24
C GLY A 333 3.47 27.67 -25.87
N PRO A 334 3.51 27.60 -27.21
CA PRO A 334 4.54 26.85 -27.92
C PRO A 334 5.91 27.50 -27.76
N ALA A 335 6.96 26.68 -27.67
CA ALA A 335 8.33 27.17 -27.83
C ALA A 335 8.56 27.77 -29.22
N ASP A 336 9.54 28.68 -29.32
CA ASP A 336 9.88 29.41 -30.55
C ASP A 336 11.17 28.89 -31.23
N GLY A 337 11.27 29.12 -32.54
CA GLY A 337 12.49 28.90 -33.32
C GLY A 337 12.88 27.44 -33.53
N TRP A 338 14.17 27.17 -33.69
CA TRP A 338 14.71 25.82 -33.91
C TRP A 338 14.38 24.86 -32.76
N VAL A 339 14.26 25.37 -31.53
CA VAL A 339 13.91 24.56 -30.35
C VAL A 339 12.51 23.95 -30.50
N ALA A 340 11.56 24.68 -31.09
CA ALA A 340 10.22 24.17 -31.38
C ALA A 340 10.27 22.95 -32.30
N SER A 341 11.02 23.03 -33.40
CA SER A 341 11.16 21.91 -34.34
C SER A 341 11.79 20.67 -33.73
N VAL A 342 12.69 20.84 -32.76
CA VAL A 342 13.29 19.73 -32.02
C VAL A 342 12.23 19.06 -31.13
N TYR A 343 11.41 19.85 -30.44
CA TYR A 343 10.33 19.33 -29.60
C TYR A 343 9.26 18.62 -30.42
N ASP A 344 8.84 19.18 -31.55
CA ASP A 344 7.92 18.54 -32.49
C ASP A 344 8.48 17.18 -32.95
N GLY A 345 9.75 17.13 -33.36
CA GLY A 345 10.40 15.87 -33.78
C GLY A 345 10.55 14.83 -32.67
N LEU A 346 10.49 15.22 -31.39
CA LEU A 346 10.42 14.28 -30.27
C LEU A 346 9.00 13.71 -30.12
N PHE A 347 7.99 14.56 -30.19
CA PHE A 347 6.59 14.16 -30.06
C PHE A 347 6.13 13.26 -31.22
N GLU A 348 6.56 13.56 -32.44
CA GLU A 348 6.24 12.78 -33.64
C GLU A 348 6.68 11.31 -33.50
N ARG A 349 7.81 11.05 -32.83
CA ARG A 349 8.30 9.67 -32.60
C ARG A 349 7.40 8.84 -31.69
N VAL A 350 6.53 9.48 -30.92
CA VAL A 350 5.55 8.82 -30.05
C VAL A 350 4.15 8.87 -30.67
N GLY A 351 4.03 9.37 -31.92
CA GLY A 351 2.76 9.56 -32.60
C GLY A 351 1.91 10.68 -32.00
N MET A 352 2.58 11.65 -31.37
CA MET A 352 1.98 12.87 -30.86
C MET A 352 2.34 13.98 -31.84
#